data_AF-A0A821EUT5-F1
#
_entry.id   AF-A0A821EUT5-F1
#
_cell.length_a   1.000
_cell.length_b   1.000
_cell.length_c   1.000
_cell.angle_alpha   90.00
_cell.angle_beta   90.00
_cell.angle_gamma   90.00
#
_symmetry.space_group_name_H-M   'P 1'
#
loop_
_entity.id
_entity.type
_entity.pdbx_description
1 polymer ?
#
loop_
_entity_poly.entity_id
_entity_poly.type
_entity_poly.pdbx_seq_one_letter_code
_entity_poly.pdbx_strand_id
1 'polypeptide(L)'
;TFNFDVTDLDWSQYWRTYCLGAKQHLLREDLAHMPQCRKRNQRLKRLQNFLWFTSIALIVKLVFFKSFKFHRILIIFLRLILSVLSTITTKIGFNRK
;
A
#
# COMPACT_ATOMS: atom_id res chain seq x y z
N THR A 1 17.24 -42.33 -7.02
CA THR A 1 17.14 -42.08 -5.56
C THR A 1 17.53 -40.64 -5.30
N PHE A 2 16.68 -39.88 -4.63
CA PHE A 2 16.95 -38.47 -4.30
C PHE A 2 17.66 -38.44 -2.94
N ASN A 3 18.98 -38.18 -2.94
CA ASN A 3 19.78 -38.03 -1.73
C ASN A 3 19.70 -36.58 -1.25
N PHE A 4 18.59 -36.19 -0.62
CA PHE A 4 18.53 -34.98 0.17
C PHE A 4 18.04 -35.32 1.57
N ASP A 5 18.71 -34.77 2.58
CA ASP A 5 18.29 -34.89 3.96
C ASP A 5 17.19 -33.86 4.23
N VAL A 6 16.03 -34.32 4.71
CA VAL A 6 14.81 -33.52 4.88
C VAL A 6 14.97 -32.49 6.00
N THR A 7 15.90 -32.76 6.91
CA THR A 7 16.13 -32.01 8.15
C THR A 7 17.00 -30.77 7.94
N ASP A 8 17.89 -30.78 6.95
CA ASP A 8 18.79 -29.67 6.61
C ASP A 8 18.25 -28.77 5.49
N LEU A 9 17.05 -29.08 4.96
CA LEU A 9 16.47 -28.36 3.84
C LEU A 9 15.74 -27.09 4.32
N ASP A 10 16.21 -25.92 3.87
CA ASP A 10 15.44 -24.69 4.01
C ASP A 10 14.19 -24.75 3.12
N TRP A 11 13.09 -25.18 3.73
CA TRP A 11 11.78 -25.30 3.11
C TRP A 11 11.33 -24.01 2.45
N SER A 12 11.70 -22.85 2.99
CA SER A 12 11.31 -21.55 2.44
C SER A 12 11.94 -21.31 1.07
N GLN A 13 13.24 -21.62 0.93
CA GLN A 13 13.97 -21.49 -0.33
C GLN A 13 13.56 -22.60 -1.31
N TYR A 14 13.33 -23.82 -0.83
CA TYR A 14 12.89 -24.93 -1.67
C TYR A 14 11.53 -24.65 -2.31
N TRP A 15 10.53 -24.23 -1.52
CA TRP A 15 9.19 -23.89 -2.04
C TRP A 15 9.25 -22.76 -3.06
N ARG A 16 10.09 -21.75 -2.80
CA ARG A 16 10.25 -20.61 -3.71
C ARG A 16 10.82 -21.05 -5.05
N THR A 17 11.86 -21.86 -5.03
CA THR A 17 12.53 -22.37 -6.24
C THR A 17 11.61 -23.31 -7.02
N TYR A 18 10.87 -24.17 -6.31
CA TYR A 18 9.90 -25.07 -6.90
C TYR A 18 8.77 -24.31 -7.60
N CYS A 19 8.14 -23.34 -6.92
CA CYS A 19 7.08 -22.52 -7.51
C CYS A 19 7.58 -21.66 -8.69
N LEU A 20 8.81 -21.12 -8.62
CA LEU A 20 9.41 -20.38 -9.72
C LEU A 20 9.68 -21.27 -10.93
N GLY A 21 10.21 -22.48 -10.71
CA GLY A 21 10.44 -23.46 -11.77
C GLY A 21 9.14 -23.93 -12.41
N ALA A 22 8.12 -24.25 -11.60
CA ALA A 22 6.80 -24.61 -12.09
C ALA A 22 6.21 -23.49 -12.96
N LYS A 23 6.34 -22.24 -12.52
CA LYS A 23 5.88 -21.07 -13.25
C LYS A 23 6.64 -20.83 -14.56
N GLN A 24 7.96 -21.01 -14.57
CA GLN A 24 8.78 -20.85 -15.77
C GLN A 24 8.52 -21.95 -16.81
N HIS A 25 8.36 -23.19 -16.36
CA HIS A 25 8.28 -24.34 -17.27
C HIS A 25 6.85 -24.70 -17.66
N LEU A 26 5.88 -24.70 -16.74
CA LEU A 26 4.48 -24.98 -17.07
C LEU A 26 3.79 -23.79 -17.75
N LEU A 27 3.96 -22.58 -17.21
CA LEU A 27 3.29 -21.39 -17.73
C LEU A 27 4.11 -20.66 -18.81
N ARG A 28 5.36 -21.10 -19.08
CA ARG A 28 6.29 -20.50 -20.06
C ARG A 28 6.46 -18.99 -19.84
N GLU A 29 6.31 -18.52 -18.59
CA GLU A 29 6.50 -17.12 -18.25
C GLU A 29 8.00 -16.80 -18.17
N ASP A 30 8.40 -15.73 -18.86
CA ASP A 30 9.77 -15.23 -18.77
C ASP A 30 10.00 -14.49 -17.45
N LEU A 31 10.71 -15.17 -16.53
CA LEU A 31 11.07 -14.65 -15.21
C LEU A 31 11.98 -13.40 -15.30
N ALA A 32 12.67 -13.16 -16.42
CA ALA A 32 13.49 -11.97 -16.62
C ALA A 32 12.64 -10.68 -16.66
N HIS A 33 11.35 -10.79 -17.01
CA HIS A 33 10.43 -9.66 -17.02
C HIS A 33 9.74 -9.39 -15.67
N MET A 34 9.84 -10.28 -14.67
CA MET A 34 9.28 -10.03 -13.32
C MET A 34 9.68 -8.68 -12.69
N PRO A 35 10.96 -8.24 -12.69
CA PRO A 35 11.31 -6.93 -12.17
C PRO A 35 10.66 -5.78 -12.95
N GLN A 36 10.44 -5.96 -14.27
CA GLN A 36 9.77 -4.98 -15.10
C GLN A 36 8.27 -4.90 -14.78
N CYS A 37 7.61 -6.03 -14.56
CA CYS A 37 6.21 -6.10 -14.10
C CYS A 37 6.03 -5.41 -12.74
N ARG A 38 6.97 -5.59 -11.80
CA ARG A 38 6.95 -4.88 -10.51
C ARG A 38 7.07 -3.37 -10.70
N LYS A 39 8.01 -2.91 -11.54
CA LYS A 39 8.16 -1.48 -11.88
C LYS A 39 6.90 -0.92 -12.54
N ARG A 40 6.26 -1.67 -13.44
CA ARG A 40 4.99 -1.29 -14.09
C ARG A 40 3.86 -1.17 -13.07
N ASN A 41 3.72 -2.14 -12.16
CA ASN A 41 2.72 -2.10 -11.11
C ASN A 41 2.95 -0.92 -10.14
N GLN A 42 4.20 -0.65 -9.78
CA GLN A 42 4.54 0.53 -8.97
C GLN A 42 4.21 1.85 -9.68
N ARG A 43 4.42 1.94 -11.00
CA ARG A 43 4.01 3.12 -11.79
C ARG A 43 2.50 3.30 -11.79
N LEU A 44 1.73 2.23 -11.97
CA LEU A 44 0.27 2.27 -11.92
C LEU A 44 -0.25 2.69 -10.55
N LYS A 45 0.32 2.15 -9.46
CA LYS A 45 -0.01 2.58 -8.09
C LYS A 45 0.30 4.05 -7.84
N ARG A 46 1.45 4.54 -8.32
CA ARG A 46 1.79 5.98 -8.21
C ARG A 46 0.79 6.85 -8.97
N LEU A 47 0.40 6.45 -10.17
CA LEU A 47 -0.60 7.16 -10.96
C LEU A 47 -1.97 7.14 -10.26
N GLN A 48 -2.41 6.00 -9.77
CA GLN A 48 -3.67 5.87 -9.03
C GLN A 48 -3.69 6.76 -7.79
N ASN A 49 -2.61 6.75 -7.01
CA ASN A 49 -2.48 7.60 -5.83
C ASN A 49 -2.53 9.09 -6.23
N PHE A 50 -1.83 9.47 -7.31
CA PHE A 50 -1.87 10.83 -7.81
C PHE A 50 -3.29 11.25 -8.21
N LEU A 51 -4.01 10.40 -8.96
CA LEU A 51 -5.40 10.63 -9.35
C LEU A 51 -6.29 10.83 -8.12
N TRP A 52 -6.14 9.98 -7.11
CA TRP A 52 -6.88 10.09 -5.85
C TRP A 52 -6.59 11.41 -5.11
N PHE A 53 -5.32 11.81 -5.01
CA PHE A 53 -4.97 13.10 -4.41
C PHE A 53 -5.52 14.27 -5.22
N THR A 54 -5.43 14.22 -6.55
CA THR A 54 -5.97 15.27 -7.42
C THR A 54 -7.49 15.37 -7.35
N SER A 55 -8.21 14.25 -7.24
CA SER A 55 -9.68 14.27 -7.10
C SER A 55 -10.08 14.88 -5.77
N ILE A 56 -9.41 14.52 -4.67
CA ILE A 56 -9.63 15.17 -3.36
C ILE A 56 -9.36 16.66 -3.44
N ALA A 57 -8.22 17.08 -4.02
CA ALA A 57 -7.88 18.49 -4.15
C ALA A 57 -8.91 19.26 -4.97
N LEU A 58 -9.44 18.65 -6.05
CA LEU A 58 -10.48 19.25 -6.89
C LEU A 58 -11.82 19.37 -6.14
N ILE A 59 -12.22 18.32 -5.41
CA ILE A 59 -13.43 18.34 -4.56
C ILE A 59 -13.31 19.45 -3.51
N VAL A 60 -12.17 19.52 -2.83
CA VAL A 60 -11.87 20.57 -1.85
C VAL A 60 -11.97 21.94 -2.53
N LYS A 61 -11.31 22.14 -3.68
CA LYS A 61 -11.37 23.42 -4.42
C LYS A 61 -12.80 23.79 -4.83
N LEU A 62 -13.60 22.84 -5.31
CA LEU A 62 -15.01 23.07 -5.68
C LEU A 62 -15.87 23.45 -4.47
N VAL A 63 -15.71 22.76 -3.35
CA VAL A 63 -16.40 23.09 -2.09
C VAL A 63 -16.02 24.48 -1.61
N PHE A 64 -14.74 24.84 -1.69
CA PHE A 64 -14.23 26.16 -1.34
C PHE A 64 -14.80 27.26 -2.24
N PHE A 65 -14.89 27.03 -3.55
CA PHE A 65 -15.34 28.04 -4.51
C PHE A 65 -16.86 28.33 -4.40
N LYS A 66 -17.66 27.32 -4.01
CA LYS A 66 -19.13 27.45 -4.03
C LYS A 66 -19.72 28.23 -2.84
N SER A 67 -19.08 28.25 -1.66
CA SER A 67 -19.58 29.04 -0.53
C SER A 67 -18.57 29.22 0.61
N PHE A 68 -18.22 30.48 0.92
CA PHE A 68 -17.28 30.88 1.97
C PHE A 68 -17.68 30.43 3.40
N LYS A 69 -18.97 30.17 3.67
CA LYS A 69 -19.44 29.77 5.02
C LYS A 69 -19.10 28.31 5.37
N PHE A 70 -19.06 27.43 4.36
CA PHE A 70 -18.67 26.02 4.55
C PHE A 70 -17.19 25.87 4.92
N HIS A 71 -16.36 26.85 4.56
CA HIS A 71 -14.96 26.88 4.97
C HIS A 71 -14.79 26.88 6.50
N ARG A 72 -15.62 27.64 7.23
CA ARG A 72 -15.61 27.63 8.70
C ARG A 72 -16.01 26.27 9.26
N ILE A 73 -17.07 25.67 8.71
CA ILE A 73 -17.55 24.35 9.13
C ILE A 73 -16.49 23.28 8.89
N LEU A 74 -15.85 23.27 7.71
CA LEU A 74 -14.79 22.32 7.36
C LEU A 74 -13.56 22.48 8.26
N ILE A 75 -13.12 23.71 8.56
CA ILE A 75 -12.03 23.95 9.51
C ILE A 75 -12.37 23.46 10.91
N ILE A 76 -13.61 23.67 11.37
CA ILE A 76 -14.07 23.17 12.67
C ILE A 76 -14.04 21.63 12.69
N PHE A 77 -14.56 20.98 11.66
CA PHE A 77 -14.50 19.51 11.53
C PHE A 77 -13.07 18.98 11.47
N LEU A 78 -12.19 19.63 10.69
CA LEU A 78 -10.78 19.26 10.58
C LEU A 78 -10.07 19.37 11.95
N ARG A 79 -10.31 20.46 12.68
CA ARG A 79 -9.77 20.66 14.04
C ARG A 79 -10.29 19.60 15.01
N LEU A 80 -11.57 19.24 14.90
CA LEU A 80 -12.18 18.20 15.74
C LEU A 80 -11.54 16.83 15.47
N ILE A 81 -11.36 16.46 14.20
CA ILE A 81 -10.70 15.22 13.81
C ILE A 81 -9.25 15.19 14.32
N LEU A 82 -8.50 16.29 14.17
CA LEU A 82 -7.13 16.40 14.68
C LEU A 82 -7.06 16.27 16.22
N SER A 83 -8.04 16.83 16.94
CA SER A 83 -8.14 16.70 18.40
C SER A 83 -8.43 15.26 18.84
N VAL A 84 -9.29 14.55 18.11
CA VAL A 84 -9.56 13.12 18.36
C VAL A 84 -8.32 12.27 18.09
N LEU A 85 -7.62 12.54 16.98
CA LEU A 85 -6.38 11.83 16.64
C LEU A 85 -5.29 12.08 17.68
N SER A 86 -5.12 13.30 18.18
CA SER A 86 -4.14 13.60 19.23
C SER A 86 -4.50 12.90 20.54
N THR A 87 -5.78 12.87 20.90
CA THR A 87 -6.28 12.16 22.09
C THR A 87 -6.07 10.64 22.00
N ILE A 88 -6.29 10.05 20.82
CA ILE A 88 -6.01 8.63 20.58
C ILE A 88 -4.51 8.36 20.67
N THR A 89 -3.69 9.24 20.09
CA THR A 89 -2.23 9.12 20.09
C THR A 89 -1.66 9.22 21.50
N THR A 90 -2.14 10.15 22.33
CA THR A 90 -1.72 10.26 23.73
C THR A 90 -2.16 9.06 24.55
N LYS A 91 -3.38 8.54 24.34
CA LYS A 91 -3.89 7.34 25.01
C LYS A 91 -3.09 6.08 24.66
N ILE A 92 -2.69 5.92 23.39
CA ILE A 92 -1.84 4.81 22.93
C ILE A 92 -0.40 4.97 23.43
N GLY A 93 0.13 6.19 23.47
CA GLY A 93 1.46 6.49 24.01
C GLY A 93 1.57 6.26 25.52
N PHE A 94 0.48 6.41 26.27
CA PHE A 94 0.41 6.11 27.69
C PHE A 94 0.32 4.61 27.97
N ASN A 95 -0.35 3.83 27.11
CA ASN A 95 -0.50 2.37 27.25
C ASN A 95 0.73 1.55 26.81
N ARG A 96 1.85 2.20 26.49
CA ARG A 96 3.14 1.57 26.15
C ARG A 96 4.26 1.83 27.17
N LYS A 97 3.98 2.55 28.27
CA LYS A 97 4.89 2.68 29.43
C LYS A 97 4.37 1.82 30.57
#